data_AF-A0A1H3FL17-F1
#
_entry.id   AF-A0A1H3FL17-F1
#
_cell.length_a   1.000
_cell.length_b   1.000
_cell.length_c   1.000
_cell.angle_alpha   90.00
_cell.angle_beta   90.00
_cell.angle_gamma   90.00
#
_symmetry.space_group_name_H-M   'P 1'
#
loop_
_entity.id
_entity.type
_entity.pdbx_description
1 polymer ?
#
loop_
_entity_poly.entity_id
_entity_poly.type
_entity_poly.pdbx_seq_one_letter_code
_entity_poly.pdbx_strand_id
1 'polypeptide(L)'
;MWPHPIPEKVPADAALSDAIEELAGKLAVRRIEPEALAPDIAAFAETHGGDAATMGLVFEGVFDRLSRRRTRIIDGIAEFSTSQIGVAAQIEAARQDMVVEMEKDDPDFDKVDDLEEQIDWDQTIYSDRQQSITYLCETPTLLEKRIYAIAQLLQAEIDEGGSLPFQLGIGDGRVARVVGVEKLPVRPLAFGDVCDRVA
;
A
#
# COMPACT_ATOMS: atom_id res chain seq x y z
N MET A 1 -10.72 11.23 4.09
CA MET A 1 -9.46 10.71 4.68
C MET A 1 -9.07 11.72 5.74
N TRP A 2 -9.51 11.48 6.98
CA TRP A 2 -9.48 12.37 8.16
C TRP A 2 -10.16 13.75 8.02
N PRO A 3 -11.29 14.02 8.73
CA PRO A 3 -12.05 15.26 8.57
C PRO A 3 -11.64 16.38 9.56
N HIS A 4 -10.78 16.10 10.54
CA HIS A 4 -10.41 17.04 11.59
C HIS A 4 -8.98 17.57 11.40
N PRO A 5 -8.67 18.81 11.81
CA PRO A 5 -7.29 19.30 11.81
C PRO A 5 -6.45 18.48 12.79
N ILE A 6 -5.24 18.10 12.37
CA ILE A 6 -4.26 17.38 13.20
C ILE A 6 -3.29 18.42 13.78
N PRO A 7 -3.02 18.41 15.10
CA PRO A 7 -2.03 19.29 15.70
C PRO A 7 -0.62 19.06 15.10
N GLU A 8 0.08 20.13 14.73
CA GLU A 8 1.46 20.03 14.21
C GLU A 8 2.50 19.66 15.29
N LYS A 9 2.13 19.81 16.57
CA LYS A 9 3.03 19.58 17.70
C LYS A 9 2.55 18.38 18.49
N VAL A 10 3.44 17.42 18.66
CA VAL A 10 3.29 16.31 19.60
C VAL A 10 3.11 16.88 21.02
N PRO A 11 2.25 16.26 21.86
CA PRO A 11 2.06 16.69 23.24
C PRO A 11 3.39 16.77 24.00
N ALA A 12 3.54 17.78 24.86
CA ALA A 12 4.72 17.89 25.73
C ALA A 12 4.72 16.81 26.83
N ASP A 13 3.58 16.18 27.08
CA ASP A 13 3.46 15.03 27.97
C ASP A 13 4.06 13.79 27.29
N ALA A 14 5.16 13.30 27.86
CA ALA A 14 5.86 12.12 27.37
C ALA A 14 5.00 10.85 27.47
N ALA A 15 4.20 10.70 28.53
CA ALA A 15 3.38 9.50 28.71
C ALA A 15 2.28 9.42 27.64
N LEU A 16 1.65 10.56 27.31
CA LEU A 16 0.68 10.64 26.21
C LEU A 16 1.34 10.39 24.85
N SER A 17 2.53 10.96 24.63
CA SER A 17 3.28 10.77 23.38
C SER A 17 3.63 9.30 23.15
N ASP A 18 4.16 8.63 24.18
CA ASP A 18 4.51 7.21 24.13
C ASP A 18 3.27 6.34 23.84
N ALA A 19 2.14 6.64 24.49
CA ALA A 19 0.88 5.92 24.28
C ALA A 19 0.33 6.11 22.86
N ILE A 20 0.43 7.32 22.30
CA ILE A 20 0.07 7.60 20.89
C ILE A 20 0.91 6.76 19.95
N GLU A 21 2.23 6.73 20.16
CA GLU A 21 3.15 5.97 19.32
C GLU A 21 2.90 4.46 19.41
N GLU A 22 2.63 3.95 20.60
CA GLU A 22 2.29 2.54 20.85
C GLU A 22 1.01 2.14 20.12
N LEU A 23 -0.08 2.90 20.32
CA LEU A 23 -1.35 2.62 19.67
C LEU A 23 -1.20 2.71 18.14
N ALA A 24 -0.56 3.76 17.62
CA ALA A 24 -0.31 3.90 16.19
C ALA A 24 0.51 2.72 15.63
N GLY A 25 1.50 2.24 16.39
CA GLY A 25 2.27 1.05 16.05
C GLY A 25 1.40 -0.21 15.95
N LYS A 26 0.50 -0.41 16.92
CA LYS A 26 -0.43 -1.54 16.97
C LYS A 26 -1.46 -1.50 15.84
N LEU A 27 -2.08 -0.35 15.60
CA LEU A 27 -3.08 -0.17 14.53
C LEU A 27 -2.48 -0.40 13.12
N ALA A 28 -1.19 -0.14 12.95
CA ALA A 28 -0.46 -0.39 11.71
C ALA A 28 -0.09 -1.88 11.46
N VAL A 29 -0.41 -2.81 12.37
CA VAL A 29 -0.11 -4.25 12.21
C VAL A 29 -1.06 -4.91 11.20
N ARG A 30 -0.53 -5.28 10.03
CA ARG A 30 -1.34 -5.83 8.91
C ARG A 30 -2.11 -7.10 9.24
N ARG A 31 -1.58 -7.97 10.10
CA ARG A 31 -2.16 -9.28 10.40
C ARG A 31 -3.37 -9.24 11.35
N ILE A 32 -3.69 -8.07 11.89
CA ILE A 32 -4.83 -7.88 12.78
C ILE A 32 -5.92 -7.17 11.98
N GLU A 33 -7.09 -7.76 11.87
CA GLU A 33 -8.22 -7.12 11.20
C GLU A 33 -8.57 -5.79 11.88
N PRO A 34 -8.87 -4.72 11.11
CA PRO A 34 -9.16 -3.40 11.68
C PRO A 34 -10.19 -3.44 12.81
N GLU A 35 -11.29 -4.18 12.63
CA GLU A 35 -12.40 -4.26 13.57
C GLU A 35 -11.99 -4.86 14.92
N ALA A 36 -11.00 -5.75 14.93
CA ALA A 36 -10.47 -6.35 16.16
C ALA A 36 -9.66 -5.36 17.01
N LEU A 37 -9.35 -4.17 16.48
CA LEU A 37 -8.60 -3.11 17.17
C LEU A 37 -9.49 -2.08 17.85
N ALA A 38 -10.82 -2.14 17.67
CA ALA A 38 -11.75 -1.21 18.32
C ALA A 38 -11.59 -1.17 19.86
N PRO A 39 -11.41 -2.30 20.57
CA PRO A 39 -11.19 -2.25 22.02
C PRO A 39 -9.92 -1.51 22.45
N ASP A 40 -8.88 -1.53 21.61
CA ASP A 40 -7.62 -0.84 21.90
C ASP A 40 -7.77 0.68 21.78
N ILE A 41 -8.57 1.13 20.81
CA ILE A 41 -8.90 2.53 20.59
C ILE A 41 -9.74 3.04 21.78
N ALA A 42 -10.77 2.29 22.19
CA ALA A 42 -11.62 2.65 23.32
C ALA A 42 -10.82 2.75 24.64
N ALA A 43 -9.97 1.75 24.93
CA ALA A 43 -9.14 1.76 26.14
C ALA A 43 -8.16 2.95 26.18
N PHE A 44 -7.60 3.33 25.03
CA PHE A 44 -6.78 4.52 24.90
C PHE A 44 -7.61 5.79 25.13
N ALA A 45 -8.80 5.90 24.53
CA ALA A 45 -9.69 7.04 24.68
C ALA A 45 -10.13 7.25 26.14
N GLU A 46 -10.43 6.18 26.87
CA GLU A 46 -10.77 6.21 28.30
C GLU A 46 -9.62 6.77 29.16
N THR A 47 -8.38 6.45 28.81
CA THR A 47 -7.18 6.80 29.60
C THR A 47 -6.63 8.18 29.24
N HIS A 48 -6.59 8.50 27.95
CA HIS A 48 -5.86 9.65 27.40
C HIS A 48 -6.76 10.71 26.76
N GLY A 49 -8.07 10.44 26.64
CA GLY A 49 -9.04 11.29 25.96
C GLY A 49 -9.31 10.85 24.53
N GLY A 50 -10.60 10.83 24.16
CA GLY A 50 -11.10 10.48 22.83
C GLY A 50 -11.33 11.68 21.89
N ASP A 51 -10.72 12.84 22.17
CA ASP A 51 -10.96 14.03 21.37
C ASP A 51 -10.30 13.94 19.98
N ALA A 52 -10.81 14.76 19.05
CA ALA A 52 -10.37 14.74 17.66
C ALA A 52 -8.90 15.09 17.46
N ALA A 53 -8.29 15.90 18.34
CA ALA A 53 -6.89 16.26 18.24
C ALA A 53 -6.01 15.07 18.66
N THR A 54 -6.32 14.41 19.77
CA THR A 54 -5.59 13.24 20.25
C THR A 54 -5.71 12.07 19.29
N MET A 55 -6.92 11.75 18.82
CA MET A 55 -7.14 10.70 17.81
C MET A 55 -6.52 11.04 16.45
N GLY A 56 -6.44 12.34 16.12
CA GLY A 56 -5.76 12.81 14.92
C GLY A 56 -4.26 12.51 14.92
N LEU A 57 -3.60 12.65 16.08
CA LEU A 57 -2.18 12.31 16.24
C LEU A 57 -1.93 10.80 16.12
N VAL A 58 -2.83 9.97 16.69
CA VAL A 58 -2.79 8.51 16.49
C VAL A 58 -2.94 8.18 15.01
N PHE A 59 -3.92 8.78 14.33
CA PHE A 59 -4.14 8.58 12.90
C PHE A 59 -2.91 8.99 12.07
N GLU A 60 -2.30 10.13 12.35
CA GLU A 60 -1.08 10.58 11.68
C GLU A 60 0.03 9.53 11.80
N GLY A 61 0.28 9.02 13.01
CA GLY A 61 1.26 7.97 13.25
C GLY A 61 0.98 6.69 12.45
N VAL A 62 -0.29 6.28 12.35
CA VAL A 62 -0.70 5.13 11.52
C VAL A 62 -0.49 5.41 10.04
N PHE A 63 -0.96 6.56 9.58
CA PHE A 63 -0.86 6.99 8.19
C PHE A 63 0.59 7.01 7.74
N ASP A 64 1.48 7.61 8.52
CA ASP A 64 2.91 7.70 8.20
C ASP A 64 3.56 6.33 8.07
N ARG A 65 3.30 5.43 9.03
CA ARG A 65 3.84 4.06 9.01
C ARG A 65 3.37 3.26 7.80
N LEU A 66 2.06 3.30 7.51
CA LEU A 66 1.47 2.53 6.41
C LEU A 66 1.81 3.15 5.05
N SER A 67 1.81 4.48 4.92
CA SER A 67 2.22 5.20 3.71
C SER A 67 3.69 4.95 3.37
N ARG A 68 4.61 5.03 4.34
CA ARG A 68 6.03 4.68 4.12
C ARG A 68 6.21 3.23 3.70
N ARG A 69 5.43 2.29 4.25
CA ARG A 69 5.45 0.88 3.82
C ARG A 69 4.94 0.75 2.38
N ARG A 70 3.82 1.41 2.06
CA ARG A 70 3.26 1.42 0.70
C ARG A 70 4.28 1.94 -0.31
N THR A 71 4.91 3.09 -0.06
CA THR A 71 5.94 3.64 -0.95
C THR A 71 7.07 2.65 -1.19
N ARG A 72 7.63 2.05 -0.13
CA ARG A 72 8.69 1.02 -0.27
C ARG A 72 8.27 -0.17 -1.13
N ILE A 73 7.02 -0.61 -1.02
CA ILE A 73 6.49 -1.71 -1.84
C ILE A 73 6.40 -1.28 -3.30
N ILE A 74 5.88 -0.09 -3.57
CA ILE A 74 5.77 0.47 -4.93
C ILE A 74 7.15 0.62 -5.56
N ASP A 75 8.12 1.13 -4.81
CA ASP A 75 9.51 1.27 -5.28
C ASP A 75 10.11 -0.09 -5.63
N GLY A 76 9.90 -1.10 -4.78
CA GLY A 76 10.34 -2.48 -5.05
C GLY A 76 9.65 -3.11 -6.27
N ILE A 77 8.39 -2.79 -6.53
CA ILE A 77 7.68 -3.22 -7.76
C ILE A 77 8.33 -2.56 -8.98
N ALA A 78 8.64 -1.26 -8.92
CA ALA A 78 9.27 -0.56 -10.04
C ALA A 78 10.68 -1.10 -10.35
N GLU A 79 11.47 -1.40 -9.32
CA GLU A 79 12.78 -2.05 -9.46
C GLU A 79 12.64 -3.45 -10.06
N PHE A 80 11.67 -4.24 -9.55
CA PHE A 80 11.36 -5.55 -10.09
C PHE A 80 11.00 -5.48 -11.59
N SER A 81 10.13 -4.57 -12.00
CA SER A 81 9.76 -4.38 -13.41
C SER A 81 10.96 -4.04 -14.28
N THR A 82 11.88 -3.21 -13.79
CA THR A 82 13.12 -2.88 -14.50
C THR A 82 14.04 -4.11 -14.62
N SER A 83 14.13 -4.94 -13.59
CA SER A 83 14.88 -6.20 -13.65
C SER A 83 14.31 -7.17 -14.69
N GLN A 84 12.99 -7.17 -14.92
CA GLN A 84 12.34 -8.01 -15.93
C GLN A 84 12.69 -7.60 -17.36
N ILE A 85 12.89 -6.30 -17.61
CA ILE A 85 13.45 -5.81 -18.89
C ILE A 85 14.86 -6.37 -19.09
N GLY A 86 15.67 -6.42 -18.03
CA GLY A 86 17.02 -7.00 -18.07
C GLY A 86 17.04 -8.50 -18.38
N VAL A 87 16.09 -9.28 -17.84
CA VAL A 87 15.96 -10.71 -18.17
C VAL A 87 15.52 -10.89 -19.63
N ALA A 88 14.53 -10.12 -20.11
CA ALA A 88 14.10 -10.17 -21.50
C ALA A 88 15.24 -9.83 -22.48
N ALA A 89 16.06 -8.84 -22.15
CA ALA A 89 17.23 -8.49 -22.94
C ALA A 89 18.29 -9.60 -22.98
N GLN A 90 18.49 -10.34 -21.89
CA GLN A 90 19.39 -11.49 -21.85
C GLN A 90 18.91 -12.64 -22.74
N ILE A 91 17.61 -12.95 -22.68
CA ILE A 91 17.00 -13.96 -23.57
C ILE A 91 17.22 -13.59 -25.03
N GLU A 92 16.95 -12.34 -25.41
CA GLU A 92 17.12 -11.87 -26.78
C GLU A 92 18.59 -11.92 -27.22
N ALA A 93 19.52 -11.49 -26.36
CA ALA A 93 20.95 -11.56 -26.66
C ALA A 93 21.42 -13.02 -26.86
N ALA A 94 21.03 -13.94 -25.98
CA ALA A 94 21.36 -15.35 -26.12
C ALA A 94 20.80 -15.97 -27.41
N ARG A 95 19.57 -15.60 -27.80
CA ARG A 95 18.98 -16.01 -29.09
C ARG A 95 19.79 -15.51 -30.28
N GLN A 96 20.22 -14.25 -30.25
CA GLN A 96 21.05 -13.68 -31.31
C GLN A 96 22.42 -14.35 -31.38
N ASP A 97 23.07 -14.58 -30.24
CA ASP A 97 24.36 -15.25 -30.17
C ASP A 97 24.29 -16.69 -30.69
N MET A 98 23.18 -17.39 -30.43
CA MET A 98 22.93 -18.74 -30.95
C MET A 98 22.78 -18.73 -32.47
N VAL A 99 22.02 -17.77 -33.03
CA VAL A 99 21.89 -17.60 -34.49
C VAL A 99 23.26 -17.34 -35.12
N VAL A 100 24.04 -16.43 -34.55
CA VAL A 100 25.40 -16.10 -35.04
C VAL A 100 26.32 -17.32 -34.99
N GLU A 101 26.23 -18.15 -33.94
CA GLU A 101 27.02 -19.38 -33.83
C GLU A 101 26.65 -20.39 -34.92
N MET A 102 25.36 -20.59 -35.15
CA MET A 102 24.83 -21.52 -36.14
C MET A 102 25.08 -21.10 -37.59
N GLU A 103 25.36 -19.83 -37.85
CA GLU A 103 25.70 -19.30 -39.19
C GLU A 103 27.19 -19.48 -39.57
N LYS A 104 28.05 -19.94 -38.66
CA LYS A 104 29.46 -20.19 -38.95
C LYS A 104 29.64 -21.39 -39.88
N ASP A 105 30.77 -21.40 -40.61
CA ASP A 105 31.15 -22.53 -41.47
C ASP A 105 31.38 -23.83 -40.67
N ASP A 106 31.81 -23.72 -39.41
CA ASP A 106 32.01 -24.81 -38.45
C ASP A 106 31.47 -24.38 -37.07
N PRO A 107 30.16 -24.59 -36.79
CA PRO A 107 29.53 -24.17 -35.53
C PRO A 107 30.05 -24.93 -34.30
N ASP A 108 30.19 -24.24 -33.18
CA ASP A 108 30.45 -24.85 -31.87
C ASP A 108 29.13 -25.31 -31.23
N PHE A 109 28.79 -26.60 -31.38
CA PHE A 109 27.54 -27.16 -30.87
C PHE A 109 27.48 -27.22 -29.33
N ASP A 110 28.62 -27.35 -28.64
CA ASP A 110 28.63 -27.32 -27.16
C ASP A 110 28.19 -25.93 -26.66
N LYS A 111 28.66 -24.86 -27.34
CA LYS A 111 28.21 -23.50 -27.05
C LYS A 111 26.73 -23.27 -27.37
N VAL A 112 26.20 -23.91 -28.42
CA VAL A 112 24.78 -23.82 -28.77
C VAL A 112 23.92 -24.46 -27.67
N ASP A 113 24.30 -25.65 -27.20
CA ASP A 113 23.61 -26.33 -26.11
C ASP A 113 23.60 -25.49 -24.82
N ASP A 114 24.73 -24.84 -24.47
CA ASP A 114 24.82 -23.92 -23.33
C ASP A 114 23.86 -22.71 -23.48
N LEU A 115 23.76 -22.15 -24.69
CA LEU A 115 22.85 -21.04 -24.99
C LEU A 115 21.38 -21.46 -24.95
N GLU A 116 21.04 -22.65 -25.44
CA GLU A 116 19.69 -23.21 -25.35
C GLU A 116 19.28 -23.41 -23.88
N GLU A 117 20.16 -24.02 -23.07
CA GLU A 117 19.90 -24.18 -21.64
C GLU A 117 19.70 -22.83 -20.95
N GLN A 118 20.55 -21.83 -21.24
CA GLN A 118 20.40 -20.49 -20.68
C GLN A 118 19.04 -19.88 -21.03
N ILE A 119 18.65 -19.95 -22.30
CA ILE A 119 17.39 -19.39 -22.80
C ILE A 119 16.20 -20.04 -22.08
N ASP A 120 16.18 -21.36 -21.96
CA ASP A 120 15.09 -22.09 -21.31
C ASP A 120 14.95 -21.73 -19.82
N TRP A 121 16.07 -21.60 -19.11
CA TRP A 121 16.09 -21.15 -17.72
C TRP A 121 15.59 -19.73 -17.56
N ASP A 122 16.11 -18.79 -18.35
CA ASP A 122 15.72 -17.38 -18.30
C ASP A 122 14.25 -17.19 -18.67
N GLN A 123 13.74 -17.95 -19.64
CA GLN A 123 12.32 -17.93 -20.01
C GLN A 123 11.42 -18.46 -18.90
N THR A 124 11.84 -19.53 -18.24
CA THR A 124 11.11 -20.07 -17.09
C THR A 124 11.03 -19.01 -15.99
N ILE A 125 12.17 -18.43 -15.60
CA ILE A 125 12.26 -17.37 -14.59
C ILE A 125 11.39 -16.17 -14.97
N TYR A 126 11.46 -15.72 -16.22
CA TYR A 126 10.66 -14.60 -16.71
C TYR A 126 9.17 -14.90 -16.59
N SER A 127 8.72 -16.05 -17.07
CA SER A 127 7.29 -16.41 -17.08
C SER A 127 6.70 -16.58 -15.67
N ASP A 128 7.42 -17.21 -14.75
CA ASP A 128 7.00 -17.37 -13.35
C ASP A 128 6.88 -16.02 -12.64
N ARG A 129 7.82 -15.12 -12.93
CA ARG A 129 7.84 -13.77 -12.37
C ARG A 129 6.71 -12.91 -12.92
N GLN A 130 6.39 -13.00 -14.21
CA GLN A 130 5.24 -12.32 -14.82
C GLN A 130 3.92 -12.71 -14.14
N GLN A 131 3.72 -14.00 -13.86
CA GLN A 131 2.51 -14.47 -13.16
C GLN A 131 2.37 -13.91 -11.74
N SER A 132 3.49 -13.56 -11.10
CA SER A 132 3.52 -13.07 -9.73
C SER A 132 3.16 -11.57 -9.60
N ILE A 133 3.28 -10.79 -10.69
CA ILE A 133 3.12 -9.32 -10.67
C ILE A 133 1.73 -8.89 -10.21
N THR A 134 0.68 -9.58 -10.65
CA THR A 134 -0.70 -9.27 -10.26
C THR A 134 -0.87 -9.24 -8.74
N TYR A 135 -0.27 -10.19 -8.03
CA TYR A 135 -0.34 -10.27 -6.56
C TYR A 135 0.45 -9.15 -5.87
N LEU A 136 1.54 -8.67 -6.49
CA LEU A 136 2.33 -7.56 -5.95
C LEU A 136 1.54 -6.26 -5.98
N CYS A 137 0.77 -6.04 -7.05
CA CYS A 137 -0.02 -4.84 -7.26
C CYS A 137 -1.24 -4.72 -6.33
N GLU A 138 -1.74 -5.82 -5.76
CA GLU A 138 -2.87 -5.78 -4.82
C GLU A 138 -2.47 -5.20 -3.44
N THR A 139 -1.23 -5.46 -3.02
CA THR A 139 -0.78 -5.13 -1.65
C THR A 139 -0.86 -3.62 -1.33
N PRO A 140 -0.43 -2.69 -2.21
CA PRO A 140 -0.60 -1.26 -1.99
C PRO A 140 -2.06 -0.84 -1.76
N THR A 141 -3.00 -1.39 -2.53
CA THR A 141 -4.43 -1.12 -2.39
C THR A 141 -4.98 -1.63 -1.06
N LEU A 142 -4.54 -2.80 -0.59
CA LEU A 142 -4.93 -3.32 0.72
C LEU A 142 -4.44 -2.43 1.87
N LEU A 143 -3.25 -1.83 1.75
CA LEU A 143 -2.75 -0.86 2.73
C LEU A 143 -3.61 0.41 2.76
N GLU A 144 -4.02 0.94 1.60
CA GLU A 144 -4.91 2.10 1.52
C GLU A 144 -6.28 1.83 2.15
N LYS A 145 -6.89 0.68 1.84
CA LYS A 145 -8.15 0.23 2.45
C LYS A 145 -8.03 0.14 3.97
N ARG A 146 -6.90 -0.38 4.47
CA ARG A 146 -6.63 -0.44 5.92
C ARG A 146 -6.55 0.95 6.54
N ILE A 147 -5.78 1.87 5.93
CA ILE A 147 -5.67 3.26 6.44
C ILE A 147 -7.08 3.87 6.55
N TYR A 148 -7.92 3.66 5.54
CA TYR A 148 -9.30 4.14 5.57
C TYR A 148 -10.11 3.49 6.70
N ALA A 149 -10.07 2.18 6.86
CA ALA A 149 -10.79 1.47 7.93
C ALA A 149 -10.38 1.96 9.32
N ILE A 150 -9.08 2.14 9.57
CA ILE A 150 -8.58 2.69 10.85
C ILE A 150 -9.06 4.13 11.05
N ALA A 151 -9.04 4.96 10.01
CA ALA A 151 -9.58 6.31 10.09
C ALA A 151 -11.07 6.31 10.49
N GLN A 152 -11.86 5.38 9.97
CA GLN A 152 -13.28 5.26 10.32
C GLN A 152 -13.49 4.82 11.77
N LEU A 153 -12.67 3.90 12.29
CA LEU A 153 -12.73 3.47 13.69
C LEU A 153 -12.39 4.59 14.66
N LEU A 154 -11.32 5.33 14.40
CA LEU A 154 -10.94 6.48 15.21
C LEU A 154 -11.99 7.60 15.16
N GLN A 155 -12.65 7.81 14.01
CA GLN A 155 -13.77 8.76 13.90
C GLN A 155 -14.99 8.31 14.69
N ALA A 156 -15.32 7.02 14.68
CA ALA A 156 -16.44 6.50 15.46
C ALA A 156 -16.24 6.76 16.96
N GLU A 157 -15.01 6.58 17.46
CA GLU A 157 -14.68 6.89 18.86
C GLU A 157 -14.88 8.38 19.20
N ILE A 158 -14.48 9.29 18.29
CA ILE A 158 -14.70 10.74 18.47
C ILE A 158 -16.20 11.05 18.55
N ASP A 159 -17.00 10.45 17.66
CA ASP A 159 -18.44 10.69 17.60
C ASP A 159 -19.16 10.15 18.85
N GLU A 160 -18.76 8.98 19.36
CA GLU A 160 -19.30 8.38 20.57
C GLU A 160 -18.93 9.19 21.83
N GLY A 161 -17.66 9.60 21.96
CA GLY A 161 -17.17 10.46 23.04
C GLY A 161 -17.70 11.90 22.99
N GLY A 162 -18.15 12.35 21.81
CA GLY A 162 -18.86 13.61 21.60
C GLY A 162 -20.36 13.55 21.93
N SER A 163 -20.92 12.36 22.10
CA SER A 163 -22.34 12.14 22.40
C SER A 163 -22.58 11.74 23.86
N LEU A 164 -22.95 12.70 24.70
CA LEU A 164 -23.88 12.40 25.80
C LEU A 164 -25.22 11.96 25.18
N PRO A 165 -25.97 11.07 25.84
CA PRO A 165 -26.63 9.92 25.20
C PRO A 165 -27.69 10.34 24.18
N PHE A 166 -27.46 9.97 22.93
CA PHE A 166 -28.49 10.02 21.90
C PHE A 166 -29.44 8.83 22.13
N GLN A 167 -30.55 9.09 22.84
CA GLN A 167 -31.69 8.18 22.88
C GLN A 167 -32.09 7.80 21.44
N LEU A 168 -32.02 6.49 21.16
CA LEU A 168 -32.57 5.88 19.95
C LEU A 168 -34.06 6.22 19.82
N GLY A 169 -34.34 7.26 19.04
CA GLY A 169 -35.65 7.60 18.51
C GLY A 169 -35.60 7.44 16.99
N ILE A 170 -36.15 6.32 16.51
CA ILE A 170 -36.40 6.07 15.08
C ILE A 170 -37.27 7.22 14.54
N GLY A 171 -36.84 7.92 13.47
CA GLY A 171 -37.68 8.95 12.88
C GLY A 171 -37.10 9.75 11.72
N ASP A 172 -37.38 9.27 10.52
CA ASP A 172 -37.61 10.02 9.28
C ASP A 172 -36.41 10.38 8.38
N GLY A 173 -36.47 9.82 7.17
CA GLY A 173 -35.47 9.91 6.14
C GLY A 173 -35.50 11.24 5.41
N ARG A 174 -34.35 11.90 5.35
CA ARG A 174 -34.07 12.93 4.34
C ARG A 174 -32.69 12.74 3.76
N VAL A 175 -32.67 12.47 2.45
CA VAL A 175 -31.47 12.38 1.62
C VAL A 175 -30.97 13.79 1.32
N ALA A 176 -29.74 14.12 1.74
CA ALA A 176 -29.07 15.34 1.32
C ALA A 176 -28.26 15.11 0.04
N ARG A 177 -28.57 15.91 -0.98
CA ARG A 177 -27.97 15.92 -2.31
C ARG A 177 -26.65 16.72 -2.27
N VAL A 178 -25.53 16.10 -2.64
CA VAL A 178 -24.24 16.82 -2.81
C VAL A 178 -24.16 17.40 -4.22
N VAL A 179 -24.01 18.71 -4.29
CA VAL A 179 -23.75 19.49 -5.52
C VAL A 179 -22.25 19.46 -5.80
N GLY A 180 -21.91 19.35 -7.09
CA GLY A 180 -20.58 19.02 -7.58
C GLY A 180 -19.48 20.05 -7.36
N VAL A 181 -18.26 19.59 -7.60
CA VAL A 181 -17.06 20.41 -7.76
C VAL A 181 -16.34 19.95 -9.03
N GLU A 182 -16.17 20.89 -9.94
CA GLU A 182 -15.46 20.73 -11.20
C GLU A 182 -13.95 20.97 -11.01
N LYS A 183 -13.17 20.03 -11.56
CA LYS A 183 -11.77 20.04 -12.06
C LYS A 183 -10.72 20.96 -11.43
N LEU A 184 -9.60 20.32 -11.05
CA LEU A 184 -8.24 20.85 -11.28
C LEU A 184 -7.33 19.74 -11.85
N PRO A 185 -6.41 20.06 -12.79
CA PRO A 185 -5.51 19.11 -13.43
C PRO A 185 -4.13 19.07 -12.75
N VAL A 186 -3.46 17.93 -12.95
CA VAL A 186 -2.04 17.65 -13.29
C VAL A 186 -1.69 16.33 -12.59
N ARG A 187 -1.78 15.22 -13.34
CA ARG A 187 -1.49 13.87 -12.83
C ARG A 187 0.03 13.63 -12.83
N PRO A 188 0.68 13.41 -11.68
CA PRO A 188 1.85 12.53 -11.66
C PRO A 188 1.40 11.13 -12.07
N LEU A 189 2.25 10.38 -12.77
CA LEU A 189 1.97 9.03 -13.30
C LEU A 189 1.22 8.21 -12.25
N ALA A 190 0.01 7.77 -12.60
CA ALA A 190 -0.83 7.07 -11.65
C ALA A 190 -0.20 5.71 -11.38
N PHE A 191 -0.30 5.22 -10.14
CA PHE A 191 0.15 3.87 -9.78
C PHE A 191 -0.42 2.77 -10.71
N GLY A 192 -1.62 3.00 -11.28
CA GLY A 192 -2.19 2.16 -12.33
C GLY A 192 -1.27 1.98 -13.54
N ASP A 193 -0.56 3.03 -13.97
CA ASP A 193 0.33 2.98 -15.15
C ASP A 193 1.57 2.10 -14.92
N VAL A 194 1.95 1.81 -13.67
CA VAL A 194 3.08 0.93 -13.33
C VAL A 194 2.63 -0.53 -13.37
N CYS A 195 1.44 -0.85 -12.87
CA CYS A 195 0.90 -2.20 -12.94
C CYS A 195 0.41 -2.55 -14.36
N ASP A 196 -0.17 -1.59 -15.09
CA ASP A 196 -0.70 -1.78 -16.46
C ASP A 196 0.41 -1.85 -17.53
N ARG A 197 1.61 -1.32 -17.26
CA ARG A 197 2.76 -1.45 -18.19
C ARG A 197 3.54 -2.75 -18.04
N VAL A 198 3.29 -3.46 -16.95
CA VAL A 198 4.09 -4.61 -16.53
C VAL A 198 3.32 -5.92 -16.69
N ALA A 199 1.98 -5.87 -16.69
CA ALA A 199 1.09 -6.95 -17.12
C ALA A 199 0.87 -6.92 -18.64
#